data_AF-A0A6B2TP65-F1
#
_entry.id   AF-A0A6B2TP65-F1
#
_cell.length_a   1.000
_cell.length_b   1.000
_cell.length_c   1.000
_cell.angle_alpha   90.00
_cell.angle_beta   90.00
_cell.angle_gamma   90.00
#
_symmetry.space_group_name_H-M   'P 1'
#
loop_
_entity.id
_entity.type
_entity.pdbx_description
1 polymer ?
#
loop_
_entity_poly.entity_id
_entity_poly.type
_entity_poly.pdbx_seq_one_letter_code
_entity_poly.pdbx_strand_id
1 'polypeptide(L)'
;AMSEKTAQAVTDALRTTMTDGSAKTAGAAHPAAVGKTGTTTANTAGWFVGGTPDETTAVVVYRMSLKDLVPLSLKGLGGDASATPASRRAVDLWTHYIKALT
;
A
#
# COMPACT_ATOMS: atom_id res chain seq x y z
N ALA A 1 0.49 -22.48 -1.18
CA ALA A 1 -0.70 -22.01 -1.93
C ALA A 1 -1.98 -22.44 -1.22
N MET A 2 -3.14 -21.88 -1.56
CA MET A 2 -4.44 -22.11 -0.91
C MET A 2 -5.51 -22.57 -1.91
N SER A 3 -6.69 -23.01 -1.44
CA SER A 3 -7.81 -23.38 -2.31
C SER A 3 -8.38 -22.17 -3.07
N GLU A 4 -9.02 -22.42 -4.21
CA GLU A 4 -9.73 -21.39 -4.98
C GLU A 4 -10.77 -20.65 -4.13
N LYS A 5 -11.56 -21.38 -3.35
CA LYS A 5 -12.55 -20.79 -2.42
C LYS A 5 -11.89 -19.84 -1.42
N THR A 6 -10.73 -20.21 -0.87
CA THR A 6 -9.98 -19.36 0.06
C THR A 6 -9.44 -18.12 -0.66
N ALA A 7 -8.88 -18.29 -1.86
CA ALA A 7 -8.34 -17.18 -2.65
C ALA A 7 -9.43 -16.16 -3.02
N GLN A 8 -10.62 -16.64 -3.40
CA GLN A 8 -11.77 -15.79 -3.69
C GLN A 8 -12.20 -14.99 -2.47
N ALA A 9 -12.37 -15.66 -1.32
CA ALA A 9 -12.74 -14.99 -0.07
C ALA A 9 -11.72 -13.93 0.38
N VAL A 10 -10.42 -14.21 0.23
CA VAL A 10 -9.36 -13.24 0.51
C VAL A 10 -9.43 -12.06 -0.46
N THR A 11 -9.60 -12.31 -1.76
CA THR A 11 -9.70 -11.27 -2.79
C THR A 11 -10.89 -10.33 -2.52
N ASP A 12 -12.04 -10.90 -2.16
CA ASP A 12 -13.24 -10.13 -1.83
C ASP A 12 -13.04 -9.28 -0.57
N ALA A 13 -12.39 -9.83 0.46
CA ALA A 13 -12.03 -9.06 1.66
C ALA A 13 -11.04 -7.92 1.34
N LEU A 14 -10.08 -8.15 0.44
CA LEU A 14 -9.09 -7.14 0.03
C LEU A 14 -9.72 -6.01 -0.80
N ARG A 15 -10.85 -6.25 -1.48
CA ARG A 15 -11.60 -5.20 -2.18
C ARG A 15 -12.09 -4.11 -1.24
N THR A 16 -12.54 -4.47 -0.04
CA THR A 16 -13.02 -3.50 0.96
C THR A 16 -11.94 -2.50 1.39
N THR A 17 -10.66 -2.88 1.34
CA THR A 17 -9.55 -1.96 1.62
C THR A 17 -9.51 -0.78 0.62
N MET A 18 -9.97 -1.02 -0.61
CA MET A 18 -10.00 -0.06 -1.71
C MET A 18 -11.27 0.79 -1.75
N THR A 19 -12.36 0.36 -1.11
CA THR A 19 -13.65 1.08 -1.12
C THR A 19 -13.86 1.90 0.15
N ASP A 20 -13.58 1.31 1.32
CA ASP A 20 -13.87 1.89 2.64
C ASP A 20 -12.72 1.76 3.63
N GLY A 21 -11.58 1.28 3.16
CA GLY A 21 -10.38 1.09 3.98
C GLY A 21 -9.29 2.13 3.75
N SER A 22 -8.11 1.76 4.22
CA SER A 22 -6.90 2.57 4.22
C SER A 22 -6.32 2.89 2.84
N ALA A 23 -6.78 2.22 1.78
CA ALA A 23 -6.39 2.50 0.40
C ALA A 23 -7.54 3.05 -0.45
N LYS A 24 -8.58 3.62 0.18
CA LYS A 24 -9.77 4.17 -0.51
C LYS A 24 -9.43 5.08 -1.69
N THR A 25 -8.41 5.94 -1.55
CA THR A 25 -7.98 6.86 -2.61
C THR A 25 -7.41 6.14 -3.84
N ALA A 26 -6.91 4.91 -3.69
CA ALA A 26 -6.39 4.08 -4.78
C ALA A 26 -7.49 3.28 -5.49
N GLY A 27 -8.70 3.19 -4.94
CA GLY A 27 -9.81 2.46 -5.59
C GLY A 27 -10.18 3.04 -6.96
N ALA A 28 -9.92 4.32 -7.19
CA ALA A 28 -10.11 4.98 -8.47
C ALA A 28 -9.02 4.67 -9.52
N ALA A 29 -8.00 3.87 -9.19
CA ALA A 29 -6.95 3.49 -10.12
C ALA A 29 -7.41 2.43 -11.13
N HIS A 30 -8.22 1.47 -10.68
CA HIS A 30 -8.74 0.40 -11.53
C HIS A 30 -10.02 -0.21 -10.88
N PRO A 31 -11.09 -0.48 -11.64
CA PRO A 31 -12.38 -0.93 -11.09
C PRO A 31 -12.31 -2.27 -10.36
N ALA A 32 -11.41 -3.17 -10.80
CA ALA A 32 -11.18 -4.46 -10.15
C ALA A 32 -9.97 -4.47 -9.19
N ALA A 33 -9.48 -3.29 -8.76
CA ALA A 33 -8.34 -3.22 -7.85
C ALA A 33 -8.66 -3.84 -6.49
N VAL A 34 -7.69 -4.57 -5.95
CA VAL A 34 -7.69 -5.09 -4.58
C VAL A 34 -6.33 -4.81 -3.95
N GLY A 35 -6.26 -4.74 -2.62
CA GLY A 35 -4.95 -4.59 -1.99
C GLY A 35 -4.98 -4.50 -0.48
N LYS A 36 -3.79 -4.45 0.10
CA LYS A 36 -3.57 -4.33 1.54
C LYS A 36 -2.48 -3.33 1.86
N THR A 37 -2.80 -2.38 2.73
CA THR A 37 -1.79 -1.51 3.34
C THR A 37 -1.17 -2.18 4.56
N GLY A 38 0.07 -1.81 4.87
CA GLY A 38 0.64 -2.04 6.18
C GLY A 38 1.67 -0.98 6.57
N THR A 39 1.88 -0.85 7.87
CA THR A 39 2.72 0.20 8.47
C THR A 39 3.35 -0.37 9.73
N THR A 40 4.62 -0.08 9.94
CA THR A 40 5.31 -0.38 11.20
C THR A 40 4.78 0.51 12.34
N THR A 41 4.77 0.00 13.57
CA THR A 41 4.34 0.77 14.75
C THR A 41 5.09 2.08 14.92
N ALA A 42 6.40 2.08 14.66
CA ALA A 42 7.25 3.27 14.74
C ALA A 42 7.15 4.20 13.51
N ASN A 43 6.32 3.85 12.51
CA ASN A 43 6.16 4.60 11.26
C ASN A 43 7.51 4.78 10.52
N THR A 44 8.35 3.75 10.50
CA THR A 44 9.68 3.74 9.85
C THR A 44 9.66 3.09 8.47
N ALA A 45 8.65 2.27 8.23
CA ALA A 45 8.33 1.67 6.94
C ALA A 45 6.81 1.52 6.76
N GLY A 46 6.38 1.63 5.50
CA GLY A 46 5.02 1.40 5.06
C GLY A 46 4.99 0.74 3.69
N TRP A 47 3.94 -0.02 3.44
CA TRP A 47 3.80 -0.77 2.20
C TRP A 47 2.36 -0.79 1.72
N PHE A 48 2.23 -1.05 0.44
CA PHE A 48 0.98 -1.39 -0.21
C PHE A 48 1.25 -2.53 -1.18
N VAL A 49 0.49 -3.61 -1.03
CA VAL A 49 0.47 -4.71 -2.00
C VAL A 49 -0.90 -4.67 -2.64
N GLY A 50 -0.94 -4.32 -3.93
CA GLY A 50 -2.17 -4.18 -4.69
C GLY A 50 -2.08 -4.93 -6.01
N GLY A 51 -3.24 -5.31 -6.55
CA GLY A 51 -3.33 -6.01 -7.83
C GLY A 51 -4.57 -5.64 -8.63
N THR A 52 -4.48 -5.89 -9.93
CA THR A 52 -5.57 -5.95 -10.90
C THR A 52 -5.77 -7.42 -11.31
N PRO A 53 -6.72 -7.76 -12.20
CA PRO A 53 -6.81 -9.12 -12.74
C PRO A 53 -5.54 -9.59 -13.47
N ASP A 54 -4.76 -8.65 -14.02
CA ASP A 54 -3.63 -8.96 -14.90
C ASP A 54 -2.28 -8.94 -14.18
N GLU A 55 -2.14 -8.17 -13.10
CA GLU A 55 -0.87 -8.03 -12.39
C GLU A 55 -1.01 -7.78 -10.89
N THR A 56 0.06 -8.06 -10.14
CA THR A 56 0.19 -7.74 -8.72
C THR A 56 1.51 -7.04 -8.47
N THR A 57 1.45 -5.92 -7.75
CA THR A 57 2.60 -5.05 -7.49
C THR A 57 2.71 -4.76 -5.99
N ALA A 58 3.89 -5.02 -5.42
CA ALA A 58 4.21 -4.70 -4.04
C ALA A 58 5.13 -3.47 -3.99
N VAL A 59 4.69 -2.44 -3.27
CA VAL A 59 5.46 -1.21 -3.05
C VAL A 59 5.80 -1.10 -1.58
N VAL A 60 7.09 -0.92 -1.27
CA VAL A 60 7.58 -0.68 0.09
C VAL A 60 8.35 0.63 0.11
N VAL A 61 8.02 1.49 1.07
CA VAL A 61 8.72 2.75 1.35
C VAL A 61 9.25 2.66 2.78
N TYR A 62 10.55 2.86 2.93
CA TYR A 62 11.22 2.92 4.22
C TYR A 62 12.35 3.94 4.19
N ARG A 63 12.83 4.31 5.38
CA ARG A 63 13.97 5.22 5.53
C ARG A 63 14.97 4.63 6.50
N MET A 64 16.25 4.74 6.19
CA MET A 64 17.34 4.18 6.97
C MET A 64 18.48 5.18 7.12
N SER A 65 19.12 5.21 8.30
CA SER A 65 20.42 5.86 8.45
C SER A 65 21.47 5.04 7.70
N LEU A 66 22.18 5.63 6.74
CA LEU A 66 23.27 4.92 6.06
C LEU A 66 24.55 4.82 6.90
N LYS A 67 24.63 5.59 8.00
CA LYS A 67 25.75 5.55 8.94
C LYS A 67 25.56 4.45 9.98
N ASP A 68 24.39 4.44 10.61
CA ASP A 68 24.12 3.59 11.78
C ASP A 68 23.23 2.37 11.43
N LEU A 69 22.74 2.30 10.18
CA LEU A 69 21.87 1.23 9.65
C LEU A 69 20.57 1.01 10.45
N VAL A 70 20.09 2.06 11.11
CA VAL A 70 18.83 2.04 11.87
C VAL A 70 17.66 2.60 11.07
N PRO A 71 16.43 2.04 11.22
CA PRO A 71 15.23 2.61 10.62
C PRO A 71 14.93 4.01 11.16
N LEU A 72 14.60 4.94 10.27
CA LEU A 72 14.24 6.31 10.61
C LEU A 72 12.74 6.53 10.41
N SER A 73 12.15 7.35 11.27
CA SER A 73 10.74 7.72 11.17
C SER A 73 10.44 8.40 9.82
N LEU A 74 9.29 8.06 9.26
CA LEU A 74 8.68 8.68 8.07
C LEU A 74 7.69 9.81 8.45
N LYS A 75 7.42 10.03 9.74
CA LYS A 75 6.56 11.14 10.18
C LYS A 75 7.17 12.47 9.72
N GLY A 76 6.34 13.33 9.13
CA GLY A 76 6.80 14.63 8.61
C GLY A 76 7.60 14.56 7.32
N LEU A 77 7.86 13.36 6.77
CA LEU A 77 8.65 13.21 5.56
C LEU A 77 7.97 13.97 4.42
N GLY A 78 8.73 14.78 3.68
CA GLY A 78 8.23 15.53 2.53
C GLY A 78 7.11 16.53 2.86
N GLY A 79 7.00 16.98 4.12
CA GLY A 79 5.97 17.93 4.55
C GLY A 79 4.64 17.28 4.96
N ASP A 80 4.57 15.95 5.05
CA ASP A 80 3.36 15.25 5.47
C ASP A 80 2.96 15.62 6.90
N ALA A 81 1.66 15.61 7.20
CA ALA A 81 1.21 15.70 8.59
C ALA A 81 1.79 14.54 9.41
N SER A 82 2.18 14.78 10.67
CA SER A 82 2.78 13.75 11.54
C SER A 82 1.89 12.53 11.81
N ALA A 83 0.57 12.67 11.62
CA ALA A 83 -0.41 11.59 11.74
C ALA A 83 -0.54 10.72 10.48
N THR A 84 0.12 11.09 9.38
CA THR A 84 0.05 10.36 8.11
C THR A 84 0.59 8.93 8.29
N PRO A 85 -0.16 7.89 7.90
CA PRO A 85 0.34 6.52 7.93
C PRO A 85 1.53 6.32 6.99
N ALA A 86 2.52 5.54 7.39
CA ALA A 86 3.70 5.23 6.56
C ALA A 86 3.33 4.65 5.19
N SER A 87 2.21 3.92 5.09
CA SER A 87 1.74 3.33 3.83
C SER A 87 1.26 4.36 2.81
N ARG A 88 0.98 5.61 3.21
CA ARG A 88 0.36 6.63 2.33
C ARG A 88 1.12 6.78 1.01
N ARG A 89 2.44 6.88 1.07
CA ARG A 89 3.32 7.07 -0.09
C ARG A 89 3.39 5.82 -0.97
N ALA A 90 3.36 4.62 -0.36
CA ALA A 90 3.32 3.37 -1.12
C ALA A 90 2.00 3.23 -1.90
N VAL A 91 0.88 3.61 -1.29
CA VAL A 91 -0.44 3.65 -1.94
C VAL A 91 -0.44 4.64 -3.11
N ASP A 92 0.10 5.85 -2.92
CA ASP A 92 0.20 6.86 -4.00
C ASP A 92 1.03 6.36 -5.18
N LEU A 93 2.21 5.80 -4.90
CA LEU A 93 3.11 5.33 -5.95
C LEU A 93 2.48 4.21 -6.77
N TRP A 94 1.83 3.25 -6.11
CA TRP A 94 1.08 2.20 -6.79
C TRP A 94 -0.08 2.78 -7.62
N THR A 95 -0.83 3.73 -7.05
CA THR A 95 -1.97 4.38 -7.74
C THR A 95 -1.52 5.08 -9.02
N HIS A 96 -0.42 5.82 -8.97
CA HIS A 96 0.14 6.49 -10.14
C HIS A 96 0.68 5.50 -11.17
N TYR A 97 1.35 4.44 -10.72
CA TYR A 97 1.83 3.39 -11.61
C TYR A 97 0.69 2.74 -12.38
N ILE A 98 -0.37 2.28 -11.69
CA ILE A 98 -1.51 1.61 -12.35
C ILE A 98 -2.25 2.54 -13.30
N LYS A 99 -2.48 3.81 -12.92
CA LYS A 99 -3.11 4.79 -13.80
C LYS A 99 -2.29 5.11 -15.05
N ALA A 100 -0.99 4.87 -15.04
CA ALA A 100 -0.14 5.07 -16.21
C ALA A 100 -0.16 3.87 -17.18
N LEU A 101 -0.70 2.72 -16.76
CA LEU A 101 -0.85 1.51 -17.58
C LEU A 101 -2.20 1.44 -18.31
N THR A 102 -3.19 2.21 -17.85
CA THR A 102 -4.56 2.29 -18.37
C THR A 102 -4.79 3.56 -19.17
#